data_AF-A0A820N305-F1
#
_entry.id   AF-A0A820N305-F1
#
_cell.length_a   1.000
_cell.length_b   1.000
_cell.length_c   1.000
_cell.angle_alpha   90.00
_cell.angle_beta   90.00
_cell.angle_gamma   90.00
#
_symmetry.space_group_name_H-M   'P 1'
#
loop_
_entity.id
_entity.type
_entity.pdbx_description
1 polymer ?
#
loop_
_entity_poly.entity_id
_entity_poly.type
_entity_poly.pdbx_seq_one_letter_code
_entity_poly.pdbx_strand_id
1 'polypeptide(L)'
;LIRLLITKGANVNHIDMSGLTPLFYAIYRGIPSIVKLLLNSNADYKFENFLGYSPFRYALGCLSYANPYETQIYQGRLDVVEILLEEFSLNENELKQALIGSIPTIPYLFPLFDFIFYCRIKTYNNFEELAWKFFEQTHWPCPITYGNLLLCQNLIVFNHNIEHIIYFLQRMYIDNYKQLIIFYLQRVIKDKESTN
;
A
#
# COMPACT_ATOMS: atom_id res chain seq x y z
N LEU A 1 19.55 -19.13 -11.12
CA LEU A 1 19.29 -20.12 -10.05
C LEU A 1 17.80 -20.45 -9.91
N ILE A 2 16.90 -19.50 -9.62
CA ILE A 2 15.46 -19.78 -9.40
C ILE A 2 14.84 -20.59 -10.54
N ARG A 3 15.04 -20.17 -11.80
CA ARG A 3 14.58 -20.92 -12.99
C ARG A 3 15.03 -22.38 -13.00
N LEU A 4 16.30 -22.63 -12.64
CA LEU A 4 16.86 -23.98 -12.59
C LEU A 4 16.14 -24.84 -11.54
N LEU A 5 15.90 -24.30 -10.34
CA LEU A 5 15.19 -25.02 -9.27
C LEU A 5 13.76 -25.38 -9.70
N ILE A 6 13.04 -24.43 -10.30
CA ILE A 6 11.69 -24.67 -10.83
C ILE A 6 11.72 -25.77 -11.91
N THR A 7 12.67 -25.71 -12.85
CA THR A 7 12.82 -26.76 -13.89
C THR A 7 13.20 -28.13 -13.33
N LYS A 8 13.76 -28.18 -12.11
CA LYS A 8 14.09 -29.43 -11.40
C LYS A 8 12.94 -29.94 -10.51
N GLY A 9 11.76 -29.31 -10.58
CA GLY A 9 10.57 -29.73 -9.85
C GLY A 9 10.45 -29.15 -8.44
N ALA A 10 11.14 -28.03 -8.15
CA ALA A 10 10.94 -27.34 -6.88
C ALA A 10 9.47 -26.88 -6.74
N ASN A 11 8.87 -27.14 -5.58
CA ASN A 11 7.51 -26.71 -5.28
C ASN A 11 7.48 -25.17 -5.08
N VAL A 12 6.87 -24.46 -6.03
CA VAL A 12 6.74 -23.00 -6.02
C VAL A 12 5.84 -22.46 -4.89
N ASN A 13 5.01 -23.32 -4.31
CA ASN A 13 4.09 -23.02 -3.21
C ASN A 13 4.54 -23.63 -1.88
N HIS A 14 5.79 -24.11 -1.79
CA HIS A 14 6.34 -24.57 -0.52
C HIS A 14 6.32 -23.45 0.51
N ILE A 15 5.84 -23.71 1.72
CA ILE A 15 5.76 -22.74 2.80
C ILE A 15 6.86 -22.97 3.84
N ASP A 16 7.30 -21.90 4.49
CA ASP A 16 8.15 -22.00 5.68
C ASP A 16 7.33 -22.07 6.98
N MET A 17 8.00 -21.92 8.13
CA MET A 17 7.37 -21.94 9.46
C MET A 17 6.40 -20.78 9.72
N SER A 18 6.43 -19.73 8.89
CA SER A 18 5.51 -18.58 8.97
C SER A 18 4.38 -18.66 7.94
N GLY A 19 4.32 -19.74 7.17
CA GLY A 19 3.37 -19.89 6.08
C GLY A 19 3.74 -19.06 4.85
N LEU A 20 4.99 -18.61 4.71
CA LEU A 20 5.42 -17.80 3.56
C LEU A 20 5.89 -18.69 2.41
N THR A 21 5.26 -18.53 1.24
CA THR A 21 5.71 -19.09 -0.03
C THR A 21 6.85 -18.27 -0.65
N PRO A 22 7.60 -18.81 -1.62
CA PRO A 22 8.54 -18.05 -2.44
C PRO A 22 7.98 -16.74 -3.01
N LEU A 23 6.66 -16.69 -3.30
CA LEU A 23 5.99 -15.50 -3.82
C LEU A 23 5.99 -14.36 -2.79
N PHE A 24 5.71 -14.63 -1.51
CA PHE A 24 5.79 -13.61 -0.46
C PHE A 24 7.18 -12.99 -0.34
N TYR A 25 8.22 -13.81 -0.47
CA TYR A 25 9.59 -13.33 -0.42
C TYR A 25 9.94 -12.43 -1.61
N ALA A 26 9.50 -12.79 -2.82
CA ALA A 26 9.68 -11.95 -4.00
C ALA A 26 8.95 -10.60 -3.88
N ILE A 27 7.75 -10.62 -3.29
CA ILE A 27 6.94 -9.43 -3.01
C ILE A 27 7.62 -8.52 -1.98
N TYR A 28 8.06 -9.07 -0.84
CA TYR A 28 8.75 -8.32 0.20
C TYR A 28 9.98 -7.57 -0.33
N ARG A 29 10.73 -8.24 -1.21
CA ARG A 29 11.95 -7.70 -1.82
C ARG A 29 11.68 -6.74 -2.96
N GLY A 30 10.43 -6.61 -3.43
CA GLY A 30 10.07 -5.74 -4.54
C GLY A 30 10.81 -6.09 -5.83
N ILE A 31 10.84 -7.39 -6.21
CA ILE A 31 11.55 -7.85 -7.41
C ILE A 31 10.53 -8.36 -8.47
N PRO A 32 10.07 -7.48 -9.38
CA PRO A 32 9.02 -7.79 -10.36
C PRO A 32 9.32 -9.00 -11.24
N SER A 33 10.59 -9.15 -11.65
CA SER A 33 11.03 -10.24 -12.53
C SER A 33 10.93 -11.62 -11.88
N ILE A 34 11.12 -11.71 -10.55
CA ILE A 34 10.95 -12.95 -9.80
C ILE A 34 9.47 -13.22 -9.54
N VAL A 35 8.68 -12.19 -9.23
CA VAL A 35 7.22 -12.32 -9.11
C VAL A 35 6.62 -12.89 -10.39
N LYS A 36 6.88 -12.27 -11.56
CA LYS A 36 6.42 -12.80 -12.86
C LYS A 36 6.88 -14.24 -13.11
N LEU A 37 8.14 -14.57 -12.78
CA LEU A 37 8.65 -15.92 -12.94
C LEU A 37 7.86 -16.95 -12.11
N LEU A 38 7.58 -16.63 -10.84
CA LEU A 38 6.85 -17.52 -9.94
C LEU A 38 5.39 -17.67 -10.37
N LEU A 39 4.73 -16.57 -10.73
CA LEU A 39 3.35 -16.60 -11.24
C LEU A 39 3.23 -17.44 -12.52
N ASN A 40 4.15 -17.25 -13.48
CA ASN A 40 4.24 -18.07 -14.70
C ASN A 40 4.55 -19.54 -14.44
N SER A 41 4.98 -19.88 -13.22
CA SER A 41 5.26 -21.24 -12.77
C SER A 41 4.14 -21.78 -11.87
N ASN A 42 2.93 -21.20 -11.93
CA ASN A 42 1.74 -21.57 -11.15
C ASN A 42 1.90 -21.37 -9.64
N ALA A 43 2.63 -20.34 -9.21
CA ALA A 43 2.57 -19.90 -7.83
C ALA A 43 1.15 -19.42 -7.48
N ASP A 44 0.63 -19.88 -6.33
CA ASP A 44 -0.71 -19.55 -5.86
C ASP A 44 -0.72 -18.13 -5.29
N TYR A 45 -1.28 -17.21 -6.07
CA TYR A 45 -1.42 -15.81 -5.70
C TYR A 45 -2.58 -15.54 -4.72
N LYS A 46 -3.38 -16.55 -4.39
CA LYS A 46 -4.47 -16.48 -3.41
C LYS A 46 -4.11 -17.12 -2.07
N PHE A 47 -3.00 -17.86 -2.01
CA PHE A 47 -2.58 -18.55 -0.80
C PHE A 47 -2.35 -17.57 0.35
N GLU A 48 -3.07 -17.73 1.46
CA GLU A 48 -2.88 -16.91 2.65
C GLU A 48 -1.82 -17.51 3.57
N ASN A 49 -0.89 -16.67 4.05
CA ASN A 49 0.06 -17.09 5.08
C ASN A 49 -0.64 -17.32 6.45
N PHE A 50 0.10 -17.72 7.48
CA PHE A 50 -0.48 -17.99 8.80
C PHE A 50 -1.07 -16.76 9.51
N LEU A 51 -0.83 -15.56 8.99
CA LEU A 51 -1.44 -14.31 9.46
C LEU A 51 -2.70 -13.92 8.65
N GLY A 52 -3.11 -14.76 7.69
CA GLY A 52 -4.26 -14.48 6.81
C GLY A 52 -3.95 -13.44 5.73
N TYR A 53 -2.67 -13.26 5.37
CA TYR A 53 -2.30 -12.30 4.32
C TYR A 53 -2.20 -13.02 3.00
N SER A 54 -3.01 -12.61 2.03
CA SER A 54 -2.80 -12.95 0.64
C SER A 54 -1.55 -12.23 0.08
N PRO A 55 -0.94 -12.72 -1.00
CA PRO A 55 0.17 -12.08 -1.68
C PRO A 55 -0.12 -10.61 -2.04
N PHE A 56 -1.33 -10.33 -2.52
CA PHE A 56 -1.75 -8.97 -2.84
C PHE A 56 -1.83 -8.07 -1.60
N ARG A 57 -2.47 -8.54 -0.52
CA ARG A 57 -2.51 -7.82 0.76
C ARG A 57 -1.11 -7.55 1.30
N TYR A 58 -0.23 -8.52 1.17
CA TYR A 58 1.16 -8.40 1.61
C TYR A 58 1.94 -7.38 0.76
N ALA A 59 1.69 -7.31 -0.55
CA ALA A 59 2.30 -6.33 -1.45
C ALA A 59 1.91 -4.89 -1.08
N LEU A 60 0.62 -4.64 -0.82
CA LEU A 60 0.16 -3.34 -0.32
C LEU A 60 0.80 -2.98 1.01
N GLY A 61 0.86 -3.92 1.95
CA GLY A 61 1.58 -3.74 3.20
C GLY A 61 3.05 -3.36 2.98
N CYS A 62 3.74 -4.00 2.04
CA CYS A 62 5.14 -3.70 1.75
C CYS A 62 5.36 -2.30 1.15
N LEU A 63 4.40 -1.72 0.43
CA LEU A 63 4.52 -0.34 -0.07
C LEU A 63 4.74 0.66 1.07
N SER A 64 4.00 0.52 2.17
CA SER A 64 4.05 1.49 3.29
C SER A 64 5.33 1.43 4.12
N TYR A 65 6.06 0.30 4.09
CA TYR A 65 7.36 0.17 4.73
C TYR A 65 8.52 0.69 3.88
N ALA A 66 8.28 1.07 2.62
CA ALA A 66 9.35 1.57 1.76
C ALA A 66 9.59 3.05 2.04
N ASN A 67 10.86 3.41 2.19
CA ASN A 67 11.26 4.81 2.17
C ASN A 67 11.11 5.34 0.73
N PRO A 68 10.28 6.36 0.45
CA PRO A 68 10.09 6.91 -0.90
C PRO A 68 11.36 7.57 -1.43
N TYR A 69 12.30 7.94 -0.55
CA TYR A 69 13.62 8.43 -0.94
C TYR A 69 14.50 7.32 -1.53
N GLU A 70 14.19 6.04 -1.30
CA GLU A 70 14.78 4.89 -1.99
C GLU A 70 13.98 4.54 -3.24
N THR A 71 14.04 5.43 -4.23
CA THR A 71 13.16 5.44 -5.40
C THR A 71 13.13 4.11 -6.15
N GLN A 72 14.27 3.40 -6.24
CA GLN A 72 14.35 2.13 -6.95
C GLN A 72 13.62 0.99 -6.22
N ILE A 73 13.68 0.96 -4.88
CA ILE A 73 13.01 -0.05 -4.06
C ILE A 73 11.50 0.22 -4.04
N TYR A 74 11.12 1.48 -3.91
CA TYR A 74 9.72 1.90 -3.99
C TYR A 74 9.11 1.55 -5.35
N GLN A 75 9.80 1.86 -6.44
CA GLN A 75 9.34 1.50 -7.79
C GLN A 75 9.21 -0.01 -7.97
N GLY A 76 10.17 -0.81 -7.50
CA GLY A 76 10.09 -2.26 -7.59
C GLY A 76 8.89 -2.85 -6.82
N ARG A 77 8.51 -2.26 -5.68
CA ARG A 77 7.30 -2.67 -4.94
C ARG A 77 6.02 -2.21 -5.61
N LEU A 78 6.01 -1.02 -6.22
CA LEU A 78 4.89 -0.55 -7.04
C LEU A 78 4.66 -1.49 -8.23
N ASP A 79 5.72 -1.80 -8.99
CA ASP A 79 5.68 -2.72 -10.13
C ASP A 79 5.12 -4.09 -9.72
N VAL A 80 5.43 -4.58 -8.51
CA VAL A 80 4.85 -5.82 -7.98
C VAL A 80 3.35 -5.69 -7.76
N VAL A 81 2.87 -4.58 -7.20
CA VAL A 81 1.42 -4.33 -7.06
C VAL A 81 0.75 -4.26 -8.44
N GLU A 82 1.39 -3.63 -9.44
CA GLU A 82 0.86 -3.59 -10.81
C GLU A 82 0.72 -5.01 -11.39
N ILE A 83 1.76 -5.84 -11.25
CA ILE A 83 1.73 -7.22 -11.74
C ILE A 83 0.57 -7.99 -11.12
N LEU A 84 0.38 -7.86 -9.81
CA LEU A 84 -0.71 -8.56 -9.12
C LEU A 84 -2.09 -8.00 -9.51
N LEU A 85 -2.21 -6.73 -9.91
CA LEU A 85 -3.46 -6.16 -10.43
C LEU A 85 -3.75 -6.58 -11.87
N GLU A 86 -2.72 -6.63 -12.72
CA GLU A 86 -2.85 -6.93 -14.15
C GLU A 86 -3.12 -8.42 -14.39
N GLU A 87 -2.38 -9.29 -13.68
CA GLU A 87 -2.50 -10.74 -13.83
C GLU A 87 -3.77 -11.28 -13.15
N PHE A 88 -4.29 -10.58 -12.14
CA PHE A 88 -5.42 -11.06 -11.34
C PHE A 88 -6.58 -10.09 -11.37
N SER A 89 -7.72 -10.56 -11.89
CA SER A 89 -9.01 -9.89 -11.73
C SER A 89 -9.44 -9.96 -10.26
N LEU A 90 -8.79 -9.17 -9.41
CA LEU A 90 -9.14 -9.05 -8.00
C LEU A 90 -10.57 -8.56 -7.92
N ASN A 91 -11.42 -9.33 -7.23
CA ASN A 91 -12.78 -8.91 -7.00
C ASN A 91 -12.84 -7.89 -5.84
N GLU A 92 -13.97 -7.19 -5.74
CA GLU A 92 -14.19 -6.18 -4.72
C GLU A 92 -13.95 -6.71 -3.29
N ASN A 93 -14.27 -7.97 -3.01
CA ASN A 93 -14.04 -8.58 -1.70
C ASN A 93 -12.55 -8.82 -1.42
N GLU A 94 -11.79 -9.30 -2.41
CA GLU A 94 -10.34 -9.51 -2.29
C GLU A 94 -9.61 -8.18 -2.06
N LEU A 95 -10.02 -7.11 -2.78
CA LEU A 95 -9.50 -5.77 -2.55
C LEU A 95 -9.87 -5.28 -1.14
N LYS A 96 -11.14 -5.40 -0.72
CA LYS A 96 -11.57 -5.03 0.62
C LYS A 96 -10.81 -5.77 1.71
N GLN A 97 -10.60 -7.09 1.56
CA GLN A 97 -9.82 -7.88 2.52
C GLN A 97 -8.34 -7.45 2.55
N ALA A 98 -7.77 -7.13 1.39
CA ALA A 98 -6.42 -6.60 1.31
C ALA A 98 -6.28 -5.25 2.02
N LEU A 99 -7.33 -4.40 1.96
CA LEU A 99 -7.34 -3.07 2.58
C LEU A 99 -7.70 -3.09 4.09
N ILE A 100 -8.64 -3.93 4.55
CA ILE A 100 -9.03 -4.10 5.98
C ILE A 100 -7.86 -4.67 6.78
N GLY A 101 -7.04 -5.45 6.09
CA GLY A 101 -6.15 -6.41 6.69
C GLY A 101 -4.72 -5.96 6.98
N SER A 102 -4.39 -4.70 6.74
CA SER A 102 -3.02 -4.16 6.84
C SER A 102 -2.48 -3.94 8.26
N ILE A 103 -2.93 -4.74 9.24
CA ILE A 103 -2.40 -4.96 10.62
C ILE A 103 -2.60 -3.81 11.65
N PRO A 104 -3.03 -4.14 12.90
CA PRO A 104 -3.28 -3.20 14.02
C PRO A 104 -2.12 -2.38 14.58
N THR A 105 -0.91 -2.58 14.10
CA THR A 105 0.31 -2.00 14.68
C THR A 105 0.98 -0.95 13.82
N ILE A 106 0.49 -0.74 12.60
CA ILE A 106 0.86 0.38 11.72
C ILE A 106 -0.41 1.18 11.47
N PRO A 107 -0.37 2.52 11.41
CA PRO A 107 -1.57 3.26 11.03
C PRO A 107 -1.99 2.78 9.64
N TYR A 108 -3.08 2.00 9.59
CA TYR A 108 -3.68 1.28 8.46
C TYR A 108 -3.88 2.09 7.16
N LEU A 109 -3.63 3.38 7.25
CA LEU A 109 -3.92 4.39 6.26
C LEU A 109 -2.87 4.50 5.16
N PHE A 110 -1.60 4.18 5.44
CA PHE A 110 -0.52 4.38 4.46
C PHE A 110 -0.67 3.49 3.22
N PRO A 111 -0.81 2.15 3.34
CA PRO A 111 -1.02 1.29 2.17
C PRO A 111 -2.27 1.66 1.36
N LEU A 112 -3.35 2.04 2.05
CA LEU A 112 -4.62 2.42 1.44
C LEU A 112 -4.48 3.73 0.67
N PHE A 113 -3.77 4.72 1.22
CA PHE A 113 -3.54 5.99 0.56
C PHE A 113 -2.56 5.87 -0.61
N ASP A 114 -1.45 5.16 -0.43
CA ASP A 114 -0.52 4.89 -1.52
C ASP A 114 -1.23 4.18 -2.67
N PHE A 115 -2.14 3.25 -2.37
CA PHE A 115 -2.98 2.59 -3.35
C PHE A 115 -3.98 3.53 -4.03
N ILE A 116 -4.69 4.39 -3.29
CA ILE A 116 -5.60 5.41 -3.84
C ILE A 116 -4.85 6.34 -4.81
N PHE A 117 -3.68 6.85 -4.39
CA PHE A 117 -2.86 7.74 -5.23
C PHE A 117 -2.32 7.01 -6.45
N TYR A 118 -1.88 5.77 -6.28
CA TYR A 118 -1.49 4.91 -7.38
C TYR A 118 -2.63 4.76 -8.40
N CYS A 119 -3.84 4.41 -7.95
CA CYS A 119 -5.00 4.29 -8.82
C CYS A 119 -5.27 5.60 -9.57
N ARG A 120 -5.14 6.74 -8.89
CA ARG A 120 -5.32 8.06 -9.50
C ARG A 120 -4.29 8.36 -10.60
N ILE A 121 -3.00 8.14 -10.32
CA ILE A 121 -1.90 8.37 -11.28
C ILE A 121 -2.06 7.46 -12.50
N LYS A 122 -2.46 6.21 -12.28
CA LYS A 122 -2.69 5.21 -13.34
C LYS A 122 -4.08 5.29 -13.95
N THR A 123 -4.90 6.27 -13.56
CA THR A 123 -6.29 6.48 -14.04
C THR A 123 -7.22 5.28 -13.85
N TYR A 124 -6.97 4.46 -12.82
CA TYR A 124 -7.81 3.35 -12.39
C TYR A 124 -8.99 3.84 -11.54
N ASN A 125 -9.89 4.62 -12.16
CA ASN A 125 -10.98 5.30 -11.49
C ASN A 125 -11.89 4.35 -10.66
N ASN A 126 -12.14 3.14 -11.16
CA ASN A 126 -12.97 2.15 -10.45
C ASN A 126 -12.33 1.66 -9.15
N PHE A 127 -11.02 1.39 -9.17
CA PHE A 127 -10.28 0.95 -7.99
C PHE A 127 -10.05 2.11 -7.01
N GLU A 128 -9.81 3.33 -7.52
CA GLU A 128 -9.75 4.55 -6.72
C GLU A 128 -11.06 4.76 -5.96
N GLU A 129 -12.21 4.74 -6.66
CA GLU A 129 -13.53 4.93 -6.05
C GLU A 129 -13.85 3.83 -5.04
N LEU A 130 -13.52 2.57 -5.34
CA LEU A 130 -13.73 1.47 -4.42
C LEU A 130 -12.88 1.61 -3.15
N ALA A 131 -11.60 1.99 -3.28
CA ALA A 131 -10.72 2.23 -2.15
C ALA A 131 -11.20 3.40 -1.28
N TRP A 132 -11.73 4.47 -1.89
CA TRP A 132 -12.37 5.58 -1.18
C TRP A 132 -13.64 5.16 -0.43
N LYS A 133 -14.56 4.47 -1.11
CA LYS A 133 -15.78 3.96 -0.49
C LYS A 133 -15.47 3.04 0.70
N PHE A 134 -14.42 2.25 0.57
CA PHE A 134 -13.94 1.40 1.64
C PHE A 134 -13.39 2.20 2.83
N PHE A 135 -12.52 3.18 2.56
CA PHE A 135 -12.00 4.11 3.58
C PHE A 135 -13.15 4.75 4.39
N GLU A 136 -14.19 5.22 3.71
CA GLU A 136 -15.37 5.84 4.32
C GLU A 136 -16.19 4.86 5.19
N GLN A 137 -16.28 3.59 4.78
CA GLN A 137 -17.04 2.54 5.48
C GLN A 137 -16.30 1.97 6.70
N THR A 138 -14.98 1.95 6.68
CA THR A 138 -14.17 1.62 7.85
C THR A 138 -14.31 2.76 8.87
N HIS A 139 -15.29 2.66 9.78
CA HIS A 139 -15.37 3.51 10.96
C HIS A 139 -14.07 3.39 11.76
N TRP A 140 -13.23 4.41 11.62
CA TRP A 140 -11.89 4.47 12.17
C TRP A 140 -11.89 4.30 13.70
N PRO A 141 -11.21 3.28 14.25
CA PRO A 141 -11.02 3.16 15.68
C PRO A 141 -9.80 3.98 16.10
N CYS A 142 -9.81 5.31 15.92
CA CYS A 142 -8.92 6.15 16.73
C CYS A 142 -9.63 7.43 17.14
N PRO A 143 -10.16 7.46 18.38
CA PRO A 143 -10.65 8.68 19.01
C PRO A 143 -9.53 9.66 19.40
N ILE A 144 -8.26 9.37 19.10
CA ILE A 144 -7.12 10.05 19.71
C ILE A 144 -6.32 10.83 18.66
N THR A 145 -6.04 12.09 19.01
CA THR A 145 -5.17 13.09 18.38
C THR A 145 -3.85 12.56 17.80
N TYR A 146 -3.35 11.42 18.29
CA TYR A 146 -2.08 10.82 17.88
C TYR A 146 -2.11 10.18 16.48
N GLY A 147 -3.24 9.55 16.09
CA GLY A 147 -3.40 9.02 14.73
C GLY A 147 -3.47 10.13 13.68
N ASN A 148 -4.01 11.29 14.07
CA ASN A 148 -4.20 12.46 13.21
C ASN A 148 -2.88 13.20 12.97
N LEU A 149 -2.05 13.32 14.02
CA LEU A 149 -0.73 13.95 13.92
C LEU A 149 0.20 13.13 13.03
N LEU A 150 0.19 11.80 13.19
CA LEU A 150 1.02 10.90 12.41
C LEU A 150 0.59 10.83 10.93
N LEU A 151 -0.72 10.92 10.65
CA LEU A 151 -1.23 11.05 9.28
C LEU A 151 -0.76 12.36 8.62
N CYS A 152 -0.90 13.49 9.31
CA CYS A 152 -0.48 14.80 8.79
C CYS A 152 1.05 14.86 8.61
N GLN A 153 1.81 14.40 9.61
CA GLN A 153 3.27 14.36 9.57
C GLN A 153 3.76 13.47 8.42
N ASN A 154 3.14 12.32 8.19
CA ASN A 154 3.57 11.43 7.12
C ASN A 154 3.06 11.86 5.73
N LEU A 155 1.88 12.47 5.60
CA LEU A 155 1.46 13.10 4.33
C LEU A 155 2.45 14.18 3.89
N ILE A 156 2.99 14.94 4.84
CA ILE A 156 4.01 15.97 4.59
C ILE A 156 5.39 15.35 4.33
N VAL A 157 5.78 14.29 5.05
CA VAL A 157 7.11 13.67 4.92
C VAL A 157 7.23 12.80 3.66
N PHE A 158 6.15 12.19 3.19
CA PHE A 158 6.19 11.20 2.09
C PHE A 158 5.60 11.70 0.77
N ASN A 159 4.76 12.74 0.76
CA ASN A 159 4.03 13.15 -0.45
C ASN A 159 4.04 14.67 -0.66
N HIS A 160 5.23 15.29 -0.72
CA HIS A 160 5.47 16.75 -0.91
C HIS A 160 4.73 17.41 -2.11
N ASN A 161 3.88 16.69 -2.85
CA ASN A 161 2.95 17.26 -3.81
C ASN A 161 1.72 17.86 -3.10
N ILE A 162 1.67 19.19 -3.07
CA ILE A 162 0.59 19.96 -2.47
C ILE A 162 -0.78 19.65 -3.09
N GLU A 163 -0.83 19.26 -4.36
CA GLU A 163 -2.09 18.89 -5.05
C GLU A 163 -2.68 17.60 -4.49
N HIS A 164 -1.82 16.64 -4.13
CA HIS A 164 -2.24 15.39 -3.49
C HIS A 164 -2.80 15.65 -2.10
N ILE A 165 -2.18 16.55 -1.34
CA ILE A 165 -2.64 16.98 -0.02
C ILE A 165 -3.98 17.71 -0.13
N ILE A 166 -4.14 18.61 -1.10
CA ILE A 166 -5.40 19.35 -1.33
C ILE A 166 -6.52 18.41 -1.74
N TYR A 167 -6.27 17.50 -2.68
CA TYR A 167 -7.25 16.50 -3.12
C TYR A 167 -7.72 15.64 -1.93
N PHE A 168 -6.78 15.21 -1.10
CA PHE A 168 -7.07 14.46 0.12
C PHE A 168 -7.97 15.25 1.09
N LEU A 169 -7.64 16.52 1.32
CA LEU A 169 -8.41 17.42 2.20
C LEU A 169 -9.84 17.69 1.72
N GLN A 170 -10.07 17.68 0.42
CA GLN A 170 -11.38 17.93 -0.15
C GLN A 170 -12.35 16.76 0.06
N ARG A 171 -11.85 15.51 0.08
CA ARG A 171 -12.67 14.30 0.28
C ARG A 171 -12.88 13.89 1.74
N MET A 172 -12.06 14.36 2.68
CA MET A 172 -12.31 14.12 4.10
C MET A 172 -13.55 14.88 4.59
N TYR A 173 -14.66 14.16 4.80
CA TYR A 173 -15.96 14.70 5.22
C TYR A 173 -16.06 14.90 6.75
N ILE A 174 -15.06 15.55 7.36
CA ILE A 174 -15.14 15.85 8.79
C ILE A 174 -14.57 17.24 9.10
N ASP A 175 -15.46 18.21 9.35
CA ASP A 175 -15.15 19.63 9.53
C ASP A 175 -14.11 19.92 10.62
N ASN A 176 -14.08 19.12 11.69
CA ASN A 176 -13.10 19.25 12.78
C ASN A 176 -11.65 19.00 12.34
N TYR A 177 -11.42 18.24 11.27
CA TYR A 177 -10.09 17.84 10.81
C TYR A 177 -9.53 18.77 9.73
N LYS A 178 -10.40 19.41 8.93
CA LYS A 178 -10.00 20.43 7.94
C LYS A 178 -9.25 21.60 8.59
N GLN A 179 -9.73 22.07 9.75
CA GLN A 179 -9.08 23.18 10.46
C GLN A 179 -7.69 22.80 11.03
N LEU A 180 -7.52 21.59 11.55
CA LEU A 180 -6.25 21.12 12.12
C LEU A 180 -5.16 20.99 11.03
N ILE A 181 -5.55 20.53 9.84
CA ILE A 181 -4.62 20.37 8.72
C ILE A 181 -4.28 21.72 8.09
N ILE A 182 -5.24 22.63 7.94
CA ILE A 182 -4.99 24.02 7.53
C ILE A 182 -4.00 24.69 8.51
N PHE A 183 -4.20 24.52 9.81
CA PHE A 183 -3.30 25.05 10.84
C PHE A 183 -1.86 24.50 10.71
N TYR A 184 -1.70 23.20 10.46
CA TYR A 184 -0.37 22.59 10.29
C TYR A 184 0.32 23.01 8.99
N LEU A 185 -0.43 23.09 7.88
CA LEU A 185 0.10 23.56 6.59
C LEU A 185 0.56 25.02 6.67
N GLN A 186 -0.21 25.88 7.33
CA GLN A 186 0.19 27.27 7.60
C GLN A 186 1.52 27.34 8.37
N ARG A 187 1.74 26.43 9.32
CA ARG A 187 2.96 26.39 10.13
C ARG A 187 4.18 25.92 9.33
N VAL A 188 4.03 24.87 8.51
CA VAL A 188 5.10 24.36 7.63
C VAL A 188 5.50 25.37 6.55
N ILE A 189 4.53 26.10 5.97
CA ILE A 189 4.81 27.17 5.03
C ILE A 189 5.64 28.27 5.70
N LYS A 190 5.25 28.68 6.93
CA LYS A 190 6.00 29.66 7.72
C LYS A 190 7.43 29.24 8.03
N ASP A 191 7.62 27.96 8.38
CA ASP A 191 8.96 27.43 8.68
C ASP A 191 9.84 27.43 7.42
N LYS A 192 9.30 27.07 6.24
CA LYS A 192 10.03 27.17 4.95
C LYS A 192 10.39 28.60 4.57
N GLU A 193 9.51 29.56 4.83
CA GLU A 193 9.77 30.99 4.60
C GLU A 193 10.81 31.57 5.57
N SER A 194 10.97 30.98 6.76
CA SER A 194 11.97 31.43 7.75
C SER A 194 13.38 30.85 7.55
N THR A 195 13.50 29.79 6.74
CA THR A 195 14.77 29.13 6.40
C THR A 195 15.37 29.56 5.05
N ASN A 196 14.68 30.43 4.31
CA ASN A 196 15.17 31.12 3.11
C ASN A 196 15.54 32.57 3.44
#